data_AF-A0A2V8NDJ9-F1
#
_entry.id   AF-A0A2V8NDJ9-F1
#
_cell.length_a   1.000
_cell.length_b   1.000
_cell.length_c   1.000
_cell.angle_alpha   90.00
_cell.angle_beta   90.00
_cell.angle_gamma   90.00
#
_symmetry.space_group_name_H-M   'P 1'
#
loop_
_entity.id
_entity.type
_entity.pdbx_description
1 polymer ?
#
loop_
_entity_poly.entity_id
_entity_poly.type
_entity_poly.pdbx_seq_one_letter_code
_entity_poly.pdbx_strand_id
1 'polypeptide(L)' 'RLLTYALGRGVEAFDMPAIRKIVRDAASGDYRWSSLIMGIVKSVPFQMRRAQ' A
#
# COMPACT_ATOMS: atom_id res chain seq x y z
N ARG A 1 8.08 5.79 -2.36
CA ARG A 1 6.75 6.37 -2.71
C ARG A 1 5.90 5.40 -3.54
N LEU A 2 5.86 4.10 -3.21
CA LEU A 2 5.15 3.09 -4.01
C LEU A 2 3.63 3.30 -4.03
N LEU A 3 3.04 3.58 -2.86
CA LEU A 3 1.59 3.77 -2.75
C LEU A 3 1.11 4.99 -3.55
N THR A 4 1.88 6.07 -3.62
CA THR A 4 1.59 7.24 -4.46
C THR A 4 1.42 6.85 -5.92
N TYR A 5 2.34 6.04 -6.46
CA TYR A 5 2.24 5.57 -7.84
C TYR A 5 1.06 4.61 -8.03
N ALA A 6 0.83 3.71 -7.09
CA ALA A 6 -0.26 2.75 -7.17
C ALA A 6 -1.65 3.41 -7.13
N LEU A 7 -1.78 4.51 -6.38
CA LEU A 7 -3.03 5.25 -6.26
C LEU A 7 -3.22 6.32 -7.33
N GLY A 8 -2.14 6.81 -7.94
CA GLY A 8 -2.18 7.94 -8.89
C GLY A 8 -2.45 9.29 -8.21
N ARG A 9 -2.37 9.35 -6.87
CA ARG A 9 -2.55 10.56 -6.06
C ARG A 9 -1.52 10.63 -4.93
N GLY A 10 -1.37 11.81 -4.36
CA GLY A 10 -0.63 12.00 -3.11
C GLY A 10 -1.14 11.08 -2.00
N VAL A 11 -0.22 10.62 -1.15
CA VAL A 11 -0.57 9.92 0.09
C VAL A 11 -0.99 10.97 1.11
N GLU A 12 -2.11 10.74 1.77
CA GLU A 12 -2.66 11.63 2.78
C GLU A 12 -2.63 10.99 4.18
N ALA A 13 -2.93 11.77 5.21
CA ALA A 13 -2.88 11.30 6.61
C ALA A 13 -3.78 10.07 6.86
N PHE A 14 -4.91 9.96 6.14
CA PHE A 14 -5.81 8.82 6.24
C PHE A 14 -5.27 7.54 5.60
N ASP A 15 -4.24 7.59 4.73
CA ASP A 15 -3.59 6.41 4.17
C ASP A 15 -2.54 5.81 5.11
N MET A 16 -2.12 6.56 6.15
CA MET A 16 -1.07 6.15 7.08
C MET A 16 -1.36 4.82 7.81
N PRO A 17 -2.59 4.50 8.24
CA PRO A 17 -2.92 3.17 8.77
C PRO A 17 -2.65 2.05 7.75
N ALA A 18 -3.00 2.25 6.48
CA ALA A 18 -2.76 1.28 5.42
C ALA A 18 -1.26 1.08 5.18
N ILE A 19 -0.48 2.17 5.13
CA ILE A 19 0.99 2.11 4.99
C ILE A 19 1.62 1.32 6.14
N ARG A 20 1.24 1.62 7.39
CA ARG A 20 1.75 0.90 8.57
C ARG A 20 1.41 -0.58 8.53
N LYS A 21 0.21 -0.94 8.06
CA LYS A 21 -0.19 -2.34 7.87
C LYS A 21 0.68 -3.02 6.82
N ILE A 22 0.87 -2.41 5.65
CA ILE A 22 1.70 -2.95 4.56
C ILE A 22 3.13 -3.23 5.05
N VAL A 23 3.74 -2.27 5.75
CA VAL A 23 5.11 -2.41 6.27
C VAL A 23 5.19 -3.52 7.31
N ARG A 24 4.20 -3.62 8.20
CA ARG A 24 4.14 -4.67 9.22
C ARG A 24 3.97 -6.05 8.59
N ASP A 25 3.06 -6.19 7.62
CA ASP A 25 2.80 -7.45 6.95
C ASP A 25 4.03 -7.86 6.10
N ALA A 26 4.71 -6.90 5.46
CA ALA A 26 5.93 -7.16 4.69
C ALA A 26 7.12 -7.62 5.55
N ALA A 27 7.16 -7.27 6.84
CA ALA A 27 8.21 -7.72 7.75
C ALA A 27 8.25 -9.27 7.87
N SER A 28 7.08 -9.93 7.80
CA SER A 28 7.00 -11.40 7.80
C SER A 28 7.60 -12.06 6.56
N GLY A 29 7.75 -11.31 5.47
CA GLY A 29 8.38 -11.75 4.23
C GLY A 29 9.75 -11.12 4.00
N ASP A 30 10.45 -10.69 5.06
CA ASP A 30 11.77 -10.04 5.01
C ASP A 30 11.80 -8.79 4.13
N TYR A 31 10.69 -8.04 4.09
CA TYR A 31 10.54 -6.86 3.23
C TYR A 31 10.80 -7.15 1.74
N ARG A 32 10.60 -8.40 1.30
CA ARG A 32 10.69 -8.76 -0.12
C ARG A 32 9.80 -7.84 -0.95
N TRP A 33 10.31 -7.50 -2.14
CA TRP A 33 9.61 -6.64 -3.09
C TRP A 33 8.19 -7.15 -3.40
N SER A 34 8.04 -8.46 -3.56
CA SER A 34 6.75 -9.11 -3.78
C SER A 34 5.78 -8.94 -2.60
N SER A 35 6.27 -8.97 -1.35
CA SER A 35 5.45 -8.76 -0.15
C SER A 35 4.94 -7.33 -0.06
N LEU A 36 5.76 -6.33 -0.42
CA LEU A 36 5.34 -4.93 -0.47
C LEU A 36 4.27 -4.69 -1.54
N ILE A 37 4.47 -5.25 -2.74
CA ILE A 37 3.47 -5.17 -3.82
C ILE A 37 2.16 -5.82 -3.38
N MET A 38 2.22 -7.02 -2.81
CA MET A 38 1.02 -7.73 -2.36
C MET A 38 0.29 -6.96 -1.26
N GLY A 39 1.02 -6.33 -0.34
CA GLY A 39 0.43 -5.45 0.66
C GLY A 39 -0.30 -4.25 0.04
N ILE A 40 0.29 -3.62 -0.98
CA ILE A 40 -0.35 -2.51 -1.71
C ILE A 40 -1.62 -2.98 -2.41
N VAL A 41 -1.55 -4.08 -3.15
CA VAL A 41 -2.70 -4.64 -3.91
C VAL A 41 -3.86 -5.03 -2.98
N LYS A 42 -3.55 -5.51 -1.77
CA LYS A 42 -4.56 -5.87 -0.76
C LYS A 42 -5.04 -4.69 0.10
N SER A 43 -4.48 -3.49 -0.09
CA SER A 43 -4.82 -2.35 0.76
C SER A 43 -6.15 -1.72 0.37
N VAL A 44 -6.90 -1.26 1.36
CA VAL A 44 -8.16 -0.51 1.19
C VAL A 44 -8.03 0.64 0.19
N PRO A 45 -7.03 1.55 0.29
CA PRO A 45 -6.93 2.66 -0.65
C PRO A 45 -6.71 2.20 -2.10
N PHE A 46 -6.05 1.06 -2.32
CA PHE A 46 -5.87 0.52 -3.67
C PHE A 46 -7.15 -0.15 -4.21
N GLN A 47 -7.82 -0.96 -3.39
CA GLN A 47 -9.02 -1.69 -3.79
C GLN A 47 -10.23 -0.77 -4.01
N MET A 48 -10.35 0.29 -3.21
CA MET A 48 -11.46 1.24 -3.29
C MET A 48 -11.16 2.44 -4.18
N ARG A 49 -9.99 2.49 -4.83
CA ARG A 49 -9.76 3.52 -5.85
C ARG A 49 -10.73 3.24 -6.99
N ARG A 50 -11.53 4.23 -7.36
CA ARG A 50 -12.24 4.19 -8.64
C ARG A 50 -11.18 4.33 -9.73
N ALA A 51 -11.10 3.36 -10.64
CA ALA A 51 -10.44 3.60 -11.91
C ALA A 51 -11.20 4.73 -12.60
N GLN A 52 -10.55 5.89 -12.74
CA GLN A 52 -10.99 6.92 -13.67
C GLN A 52 -10.60 6.51 -15.08
#